data_AF-A0A7V9QN41-F1
#
_entry.id   AF-A0A7V9QN41-F1
#
_cell.length_a   1.000
_cell.length_b   1.000
_cell.length_c   1.000
_cell.angle_alpha   90.00
_cell.angle_beta   90.00
_cell.angle_gamma   90.00
#
_symmetry.space_group_name_H-M   'P 1'
#
loop_
_entity.id
_entity.type
_entity.pdbx_description
1 polymer ?
#
loop_
_entity_poly.entity_id
_entity_poly.type
_entity_poly.pdbx_seq_one_letter_code
_entity_poly.pdbx_strand_id
1 'polypeptide(L)'
;MIWPEARHNSEAHHRLRQTILKLKQAGIPIVREQGFIRINCPIVTDFDAVLSVQASGDSALAPTSFQVLPEYWPAFSGEFSRWVDTRKSQITASLVPTLLTQIRQGRHRAEWSRVEELARTCLDVDPFNEEAVLARAESIAMRGGKVEAIALLDKYLENIGDREDDIRLPPSVMRRRISERRTGISYRGDTEFMGRASTMEFLTTVLQHARVGEGGTVVMSGPAGIGKSRVLDEFGKFGELQGARIERLFCRASDLERPLSVFIDLSPRLLQLRGAIGCNEDTISSLRALNSTEKTHTEVVTEKELVYPRIRSALFDVLDAVCEEQPIVLSLDDVHWMDPISGRLVHELTQWCRSHKLLLLLTLRTDANTISAREVWPDATHLELQSFDSKT
;
A
#
# COMPACT_ATOMS: atom_id res chain seq x y z
N MET A 1 12.64 -0.01 -47.45
CA MET A 1 12.04 0.63 -46.25
C MET A 1 11.34 1.98 -46.49
N ILE A 2 11.99 3.15 -46.68
CA ILE A 2 11.29 4.46 -46.62
C ILE A 2 10.63 4.91 -47.95
N TRP A 3 11.15 4.50 -49.12
CA TRP A 3 10.57 4.83 -50.43
C TRP A 3 10.41 3.57 -51.31
N PRO A 4 9.39 2.73 -51.08
CA PRO A 4 9.24 1.48 -51.81
C PRO A 4 8.81 1.65 -53.28
N GLU A 5 8.24 2.81 -53.64
CA GLU A 5 7.84 3.12 -55.03
C GLU A 5 9.01 3.57 -55.93
N ALA A 6 10.18 3.84 -55.36
CA ALA A 6 11.34 4.29 -56.15
C ALA A 6 11.83 3.13 -57.03
N ARG A 7 11.76 3.31 -58.36
CA ARG A 7 12.09 2.24 -59.32
C ARG A 7 13.60 1.94 -59.37
N HIS A 8 14.43 2.93 -59.04
CA HIS A 8 15.88 2.86 -59.07
C HIS A 8 16.52 3.51 -57.84
N ASN A 9 17.70 3.05 -57.43
CA ASN A 9 18.45 3.60 -56.29
C ASN A 9 18.76 5.11 -56.43
N SER A 10 18.95 5.61 -57.65
CA SER A 10 19.18 7.03 -57.92
C SER A 10 18.01 7.92 -57.48
N GLU A 11 16.78 7.45 -57.68
CA GLU A 11 15.56 8.16 -57.30
C GLU A 11 15.38 8.17 -55.77
N ALA A 12 15.60 7.03 -55.12
CA ALA A 12 15.58 6.93 -53.65
C ALA A 12 16.65 7.84 -53.01
N HIS A 13 17.86 7.86 -53.56
CA HIS A 13 18.93 8.77 -53.11
C HIS A 13 18.55 10.25 -53.29
N HIS A 14 17.88 10.61 -54.39
CA HIS A 14 17.39 11.98 -54.59
C HIS A 14 16.35 12.36 -53.53
N ARG A 15 15.35 11.50 -53.27
CA ARG A 15 14.32 11.72 -52.23
C ARG A 15 14.93 11.83 -50.83
N LEU A 16 15.93 11.01 -50.51
CA LEU A 16 16.69 11.09 -49.26
C LEU A 16 17.43 12.43 -49.12
N ARG A 17 18.12 12.89 -50.18
CA ARG A 17 18.82 14.19 -50.17
C ARG A 17 17.85 15.34 -49.93
N GLN A 18 16.69 15.33 -50.59
CA GLN A 18 15.64 16.34 -50.39
C GLN A 18 15.10 16.32 -48.95
N THR A 19 14.87 15.14 -48.39
CA THR A 19 14.41 14.99 -46.99
C THR A 19 15.44 15.53 -46.00
N ILE A 20 16.73 15.21 -46.17
CA ILE A 20 17.80 15.75 -45.34
C ILE A 20 17.90 17.27 -45.48
N LEU A 21 17.71 17.80 -46.70
CA LEU A 21 17.76 19.24 -46.96
C LEU A 21 16.63 19.96 -46.21
N LYS A 22 15.40 19.41 -46.23
CA LYS A 22 14.26 19.92 -45.46
C LYS A 22 14.51 19.88 -43.95
N LEU A 23 15.06 18.78 -43.43
CA LEU A 23 15.38 18.68 -41.99
C LEU A 23 16.47 19.69 -41.58
N LYS A 24 17.49 19.91 -42.42
CA LYS A 24 18.51 20.95 -42.20
C LYS A 24 17.91 22.36 -42.26
N GLN A 25 16.99 22.63 -43.18
CA GLN A 25 16.27 23.91 -43.26
C GLN A 25 15.38 24.15 -42.04
N ALA A 26 14.84 23.09 -41.44
CA ALA A 26 14.12 23.13 -40.16
C ALA A 26 15.05 23.29 -38.94
N GLY A 27 16.36 23.46 -39.15
CA GLY A 27 17.33 23.70 -38.07
C GLY A 27 17.85 22.43 -37.38
N ILE A 28 17.51 21.23 -37.87
CA ILE A 28 17.94 19.97 -37.23
C ILE A 28 19.40 19.69 -37.62
N PRO A 29 20.32 19.56 -36.65
CA PRO A 29 21.75 19.38 -36.92
C PRO A 29 22.03 17.97 -37.42
N ILE A 30 22.04 17.77 -38.74
CA ILE A 30 22.30 16.45 -39.35
C ILE A 30 23.76 16.32 -39.80
N VAL A 31 24.44 15.30 -39.27
CA VAL A 31 25.78 14.86 -39.69
C VAL A 31 25.65 13.63 -40.59
N ARG A 32 26.48 13.60 -41.63
CA ARG A 32 26.59 12.49 -42.58
C ARG A 32 27.96 11.84 -42.38
N GLU A 33 27.97 10.55 -42.11
CA GLU A 33 29.18 9.74 -41.99
C GLU A 33 29.12 8.58 -43.01
N GLN A 34 30.21 7.83 -43.19
CA GLN A 34 30.23 6.73 -44.13
C GLN A 34 29.20 5.65 -43.71
N GLY A 35 28.11 5.55 -44.47
CA GLY A 35 27.08 4.53 -44.29
C GLY A 35 25.93 4.90 -43.35
N PHE A 36 25.95 6.05 -42.67
CA PHE A 36 24.87 6.44 -41.75
C PHE A 36 24.64 7.96 -41.67
N ILE A 37 23.43 8.32 -41.22
CA ILE A 37 22.99 9.69 -41.01
C ILE A 37 22.58 9.81 -39.55
N ARG A 38 23.07 10.85 -38.87
CA ARG A 38 22.92 11.07 -37.43
C ARG A 38 22.42 12.47 -37.16
N ILE A 39 21.50 12.59 -36.20
CA ILE A 39 21.16 13.88 -35.58
C ILE A 39 22.22 14.16 -34.51
N ASN A 40 22.95 15.27 -34.63
CA ASN A 40 24.05 15.67 -33.76
C ASN A 40 23.58 16.64 -32.68
N CYS A 41 22.52 16.26 -31.97
CA CYS A 41 22.10 16.90 -30.74
C CYS A 41 21.51 15.84 -29.80
N PRO A 42 21.50 16.10 -28.48
CA PRO A 42 20.72 15.29 -27.56
C PRO A 42 19.26 15.32 -28.02
N ILE A 43 18.65 14.14 -28.17
CA ILE A 43 17.22 14.02 -28.40
C ILE A 43 16.63 13.72 -27.03
N VAL A 44 15.83 14.64 -26.52
CA VAL A 44 15.01 14.40 -25.33
C VAL A 44 13.66 13.92 -25.84
N THR A 45 13.27 12.71 -25.47
CA THR A 45 11.92 12.20 -25.74
C THR A 45 11.04 12.35 -24.51
N ASP A 46 9.74 12.40 -24.73
CA ASP A 46 8.72 12.25 -23.69
C ASP A 46 8.85 10.90 -22.97
N PHE A 47 9.30 9.84 -23.65
CA PHE A 47 9.68 8.56 -23.02
C PHE A 47 10.81 8.71 -22.00
N ASP A 48 11.84 9.50 -22.32
CA ASP A 48 12.97 9.73 -21.40
C ASP A 48 12.52 10.46 -20.14
N ALA A 49 11.53 11.34 -20.22
CA ALA A 49 10.94 11.98 -19.04
C ALA A 49 10.27 10.93 -18.13
N VAL A 50 9.45 10.04 -18.67
CA VAL A 50 8.79 8.97 -17.89
C VAL A 50 9.81 8.00 -17.27
N LEU A 51 10.89 7.68 -17.98
CA LEU A 51 11.95 6.81 -17.49
C LEU A 51 12.88 7.49 -16.47
N SER A 52 13.12 8.81 -16.60
CA SER A 52 14.04 9.58 -15.74
C SER A 52 13.43 10.10 -14.43
N VAL A 53 12.10 10.06 -14.28
CA VAL A 53 11.38 10.31 -13.01
C VAL A 53 11.88 9.40 -11.85
N GLN A 54 12.67 8.37 -12.16
CA GLN A 54 13.44 7.58 -11.20
C GLN A 54 14.45 8.39 -10.35
N ALA A 55 14.95 9.54 -10.81
CA ALA A 55 16.16 10.15 -10.24
C ALA A 55 15.93 11.31 -9.27
N SER A 56 14.84 12.07 -9.41
CA SER A 56 14.80 13.43 -8.84
C SER A 56 13.85 13.65 -7.68
N GLY A 57 12.97 12.70 -7.34
CA GLY A 57 11.89 12.93 -6.34
C GLY A 57 10.85 13.97 -6.77
N ASP A 58 11.17 14.80 -7.76
CA ASP A 58 10.32 15.85 -8.30
C ASP A 58 9.09 15.28 -9.01
N SER A 59 7.94 15.80 -8.57
CA SER A 59 6.63 15.67 -9.19
C SER A 59 6.61 16.46 -10.52
N ALA A 60 7.40 16.01 -11.49
CA ALA A 60 7.13 16.37 -12.87
C ALA A 60 5.84 15.61 -13.25
N LEU A 61 4.70 16.30 -13.14
CA LEU A 61 3.37 15.83 -13.51
C LEU A 61 3.46 14.97 -14.78
N ALA A 62 3.21 13.67 -14.65
CA ALA A 62 3.11 12.81 -15.82
C ALA A 62 2.05 13.42 -16.76
N PRO A 63 2.28 13.45 -18.08
CA PRO A 63 1.31 14.04 -19.01
C PRO A 63 -0.09 13.45 -18.79
N THR A 64 -1.12 14.27 -19.01
CA THR A 64 -2.54 13.89 -18.77
C THR A 64 -2.99 12.66 -19.55
N SER A 65 -2.29 12.32 -20.63
CA SER A 65 -2.46 11.11 -21.43
C SER A 65 -1.12 10.77 -22.11
N PHE A 66 -0.76 9.49 -22.18
CA PHE A 66 0.50 9.06 -22.78
C PHE A 66 0.32 7.97 -23.85
N GLN A 67 0.69 8.27 -25.11
CA GLN A 67 0.58 7.30 -26.20
C GLN A 67 1.85 7.25 -27.03
N VAL A 68 2.27 6.03 -27.42
CA VAL A 68 3.46 5.83 -28.24
C VAL A 68 3.14 6.09 -29.72
N LEU A 69 3.58 7.23 -30.23
CA LEU A 69 3.35 7.67 -31.61
C LEU A 69 1.86 7.57 -32.01
N PRO A 70 0.96 8.32 -31.32
CA PRO A 70 -0.46 8.25 -31.59
C PRO A 70 -0.73 8.57 -33.06
N GLU A 71 -1.66 7.82 -33.67
CA GLU A 71 -2.14 8.05 -35.04
C GLU A 71 -1.08 7.93 -36.17
N TYR A 72 0.17 7.57 -35.85
CA TYR A 72 1.23 7.43 -36.85
C TYR A 72 1.22 6.06 -37.52
N TRP A 73 0.47 5.94 -38.62
CA TRP A 73 0.34 4.72 -39.41
C TRP A 73 0.88 4.91 -40.84
N PRO A 74 2.17 4.70 -41.08
CA PRO A 74 2.77 4.95 -42.38
C PRO A 74 2.31 3.92 -43.44
N ALA A 75 1.35 4.32 -44.28
CA ALA A 75 0.82 3.46 -45.35
C ALA A 75 1.74 3.36 -46.58
N PHE A 76 2.75 4.21 -46.68
CA PHE A 76 3.62 4.25 -47.86
C PHE A 76 4.57 3.05 -47.98
N SER A 77 4.74 2.23 -46.95
CA SER A 77 5.65 1.07 -46.97
C SER A 77 5.32 0.04 -45.89
N GLY A 78 5.07 -1.22 -46.31
CA GLY A 78 4.83 -2.32 -45.39
C GLY A 78 6.03 -2.66 -44.49
N GLU A 79 7.27 -2.57 -45.02
CA GLU A 79 8.48 -2.77 -44.20
C GLU A 79 8.62 -1.71 -43.12
N PHE A 80 8.35 -0.45 -43.47
CA PHE A 80 8.46 0.64 -42.51
C PHE A 80 7.34 0.59 -41.48
N SER A 81 6.11 0.22 -41.87
CA SER A 81 5.02 -0.03 -40.92
C SER A 81 5.40 -1.09 -39.90
N ARG A 82 5.92 -2.26 -40.33
CA ARG A 82 6.39 -3.30 -39.41
C ARG A 82 7.54 -2.82 -38.51
N TRP A 83 8.44 -2.01 -39.03
CA TRP A 83 9.50 -1.39 -38.23
C TRP A 83 8.93 -0.44 -37.17
N VAL A 84 7.94 0.39 -37.52
CA VAL A 84 7.22 1.26 -36.56
C VAL A 84 6.51 0.42 -35.50
N ASP A 85 5.79 -0.62 -35.89
CA ASP A 85 5.09 -1.51 -34.95
C ASP A 85 6.07 -2.19 -33.99
N THR A 86 7.20 -2.68 -34.52
CA THR A 86 8.29 -3.25 -33.72
C THR A 86 8.84 -2.21 -32.74
N ARG A 87 9.01 -0.96 -33.19
CA ARG A 87 9.51 0.12 -32.34
C ARG A 87 8.51 0.50 -31.24
N LYS A 88 7.21 0.53 -31.54
CA LYS A 88 6.15 0.74 -30.55
C LYS A 88 6.19 -0.35 -29.48
N SER A 89 6.23 -1.62 -29.89
CA SER A 89 6.32 -2.76 -28.98
C SER A 89 7.58 -2.72 -28.10
N GLN A 90 8.73 -2.35 -28.66
CA GLN A 90 9.98 -2.19 -27.89
C GLN A 90 9.88 -1.09 -26.84
N ILE A 91 9.28 0.06 -27.20
CA ILE A 91 9.09 1.18 -26.27
C ILE A 91 8.14 0.74 -25.13
N THR A 92 6.98 0.18 -25.46
CA THR A 92 6.02 -0.36 -24.48
C THR A 92 6.68 -1.38 -23.54
N ALA A 93 7.44 -2.32 -24.09
CA ALA A 93 8.15 -3.34 -23.31
C ALA A 93 9.21 -2.75 -22.35
N SER A 94 9.73 -1.56 -22.63
CA SER A 94 10.67 -0.85 -21.75
C SER A 94 9.96 0.03 -20.70
N LEU A 95 8.80 0.59 -21.03
CA LEU A 95 8.05 1.50 -20.16
C LEU A 95 7.27 0.76 -19.07
N VAL A 96 6.51 -0.28 -19.42
CA VAL A 96 5.57 -0.94 -18.50
C VAL A 96 6.30 -1.48 -17.25
N PRO A 97 7.43 -2.21 -17.35
CA PRO A 97 8.14 -2.69 -16.17
C PRO A 97 8.64 -1.56 -15.25
N THR A 98 9.07 -0.45 -15.85
CA THR A 98 9.52 0.75 -15.12
C THR A 98 8.37 1.41 -14.37
N LEU A 99 7.22 1.60 -15.04
CA LEU A 99 6.01 2.17 -14.44
C LEU A 99 5.49 1.31 -13.30
N LEU A 100 5.39 -0.02 -13.50
CA LEU A 100 4.97 -0.95 -12.45
C LEU A 100 5.90 -0.95 -11.24
N THR A 101 7.21 -0.81 -11.46
CA THR A 101 8.18 -0.69 -10.37
C THR A 101 7.95 0.59 -9.57
N GLN A 102 7.75 1.74 -10.23
CA GLN A 102 7.45 3.00 -9.56
C GLN A 102 6.09 2.99 -8.85
N ILE A 103 5.08 2.34 -9.45
CA ILE A 103 3.77 2.13 -8.83
C ILE A 103 3.92 1.37 -7.51
N ARG A 104 4.65 0.25 -7.51
CA ARG A 104 4.91 -0.53 -6.29
C ARG A 104 5.60 0.31 -5.22
N GLN A 105 6.64 1.06 -5.58
CA GLN A 105 7.34 1.96 -4.66
C GLN A 105 6.41 3.04 -4.06
N GLY A 106 5.62 3.70 -4.91
CA GLY A 106 4.65 4.70 -4.47
C GLY A 106 3.58 4.14 -3.53
N ARG A 107 3.13 2.90 -3.78
CA ARG A 107 2.17 2.19 -2.91
C ARG A 107 2.76 1.93 -1.52
N HIS A 108 4.01 1.48 -1.44
CA HIS A 108 4.71 1.27 -0.16
C HIS A 108 4.87 2.58 0.63
N ARG A 109 5.10 3.69 -0.06
CA ARG A 109 5.27 5.02 0.54
C ARG A 109 3.98 5.78 0.79
N ALA A 110 2.84 5.21 0.43
CA ALA A 110 1.52 5.85 0.47
C ALA A 110 1.42 7.15 -0.35
N GLU A 111 2.16 7.25 -1.45
CA GLU A 111 2.15 8.38 -2.40
C GLU A 111 0.98 8.23 -3.40
N TRP A 112 -0.26 8.18 -2.90
CA TRP A 112 -1.43 7.76 -3.69
C TRP A 112 -1.69 8.61 -4.94
N SER A 113 -1.45 9.92 -4.88
CA SER A 113 -1.58 10.82 -6.03
C SER A 113 -0.61 10.42 -7.15
N ARG A 114 0.65 10.12 -6.80
CA ARG A 114 1.68 9.65 -7.74
C ARG A 114 1.35 8.26 -8.29
N VAL A 115 0.87 7.35 -7.44
CA VAL A 115 0.45 6.01 -7.85
C VAL A 115 -0.65 6.08 -8.90
N GLU A 116 -1.65 6.96 -8.70
CA GLU A 116 -2.75 7.13 -9.65
C GLU A 116 -2.27 7.64 -11.01
N GLU A 117 -1.38 8.64 -11.01
CA GLU A 117 -0.79 9.20 -12.24
C GLU A 117 0.02 8.16 -13.02
N LEU A 118 0.89 7.40 -12.33
CA LEU A 118 1.70 6.35 -12.93
C LEU A 118 0.82 5.20 -13.45
N ALA A 119 -0.19 4.79 -12.69
CA ALA A 119 -1.11 3.74 -13.09
C ALA A 119 -1.96 4.16 -14.29
N ARG A 120 -2.44 5.41 -14.34
CA ARG A 120 -3.09 5.97 -15.54
C ARG A 120 -2.17 5.92 -16.75
N THR A 121 -0.93 6.38 -16.60
CA THR A 121 0.08 6.36 -17.67
C THR A 121 0.36 4.93 -18.16
N CYS A 122 0.41 3.97 -17.24
CA CYS A 122 0.57 2.55 -17.59
C CYS A 122 -0.64 2.03 -18.38
N LEU A 123 -1.86 2.40 -17.99
CA LEU A 123 -3.10 1.97 -18.67
C LEU A 123 -3.29 2.64 -20.04
N ASP A 124 -2.73 3.82 -20.28
CA ASP A 124 -2.74 4.43 -21.62
C ASP A 124 -1.88 3.63 -22.61
N VAL A 125 -0.83 2.96 -22.12
CA VAL A 125 0.10 2.15 -22.94
C VAL A 125 -0.32 0.68 -23.00
N ASP A 126 -0.83 0.13 -21.89
CA ASP A 126 -1.28 -1.25 -21.72
C ASP A 126 -2.65 -1.28 -20.99
N PRO A 127 -3.77 -1.12 -21.73
CA PRO A 127 -5.10 -0.96 -21.14
C PRO A 127 -5.62 -2.14 -20.31
N PHE A 128 -5.04 -3.32 -20.48
CA PHE A 128 -5.46 -4.56 -19.81
C PHE A 128 -4.47 -4.99 -18.72
N ASN A 129 -3.57 -4.10 -18.32
CA ASN A 129 -2.62 -4.39 -17.26
C ASN A 129 -3.31 -4.48 -15.88
N GLU A 130 -3.46 -5.70 -15.36
CA GLU A 130 -4.15 -5.94 -14.08
C GLU A 130 -3.51 -5.17 -12.92
N GLU A 131 -2.18 -5.21 -12.81
CA GLU A 131 -1.45 -4.57 -11.70
C GLU A 131 -1.70 -3.06 -11.68
N ALA A 132 -1.70 -2.41 -12.85
CA ALA A 132 -2.00 -0.99 -12.97
C ALA A 132 -3.47 -0.68 -12.65
N VAL A 133 -4.43 -1.52 -13.08
CA VAL A 133 -5.86 -1.34 -12.72
C VAL A 133 -6.05 -1.42 -11.21
N LEU A 134 -5.50 -2.44 -10.56
CA LEU A 134 -5.61 -2.62 -9.10
C LEU A 134 -4.94 -1.47 -8.35
N ALA A 135 -3.75 -1.05 -8.77
CA ALA A 135 -3.04 0.08 -8.16
C ALA A 135 -3.83 1.39 -8.27
N ARG A 136 -4.46 1.64 -9.43
CA ARG A 136 -5.30 2.82 -9.63
C ARG A 136 -6.58 2.77 -8.80
N ALA A 137 -7.24 1.61 -8.72
CA ALA A 137 -8.43 1.47 -7.87
C ALA A 137 -8.08 1.66 -6.38
N GLU A 138 -6.96 1.10 -5.93
CA GLU A 138 -6.44 1.29 -4.58
C GLU A 138 -6.13 2.77 -4.29
N SER A 139 -5.43 3.47 -5.19
CA SER A 139 -5.09 4.88 -4.99
C SER A 139 -6.33 5.76 -4.89
N ILE A 140 -7.31 5.56 -5.78
CA ILE A 140 -8.60 6.28 -5.77
C ILE A 140 -9.34 6.01 -4.45
N ALA A 141 -9.40 4.74 -4.00
CA ALA A 141 -10.06 4.38 -2.75
C ALA A 141 -9.35 4.99 -1.52
N MET A 142 -8.02 5.04 -1.51
CA MET A 142 -7.23 5.66 -0.45
C MET A 142 -7.42 7.18 -0.38
N ARG A 143 -7.66 7.83 -1.53
CA ARG A 143 -8.00 9.26 -1.62
C ARG A 143 -9.48 9.56 -1.35
N GLY A 144 -10.30 8.56 -1.05
CA GLY A 144 -11.72 8.71 -0.70
C GLY A 144 -12.72 8.48 -1.84
N GLY A 145 -12.24 8.21 -3.06
CA GLY A 145 -13.07 7.97 -4.25
C GLY A 145 -13.69 6.57 -4.32
N LYS A 146 -14.38 6.10 -3.27
CA LYS A 146 -14.91 4.73 -3.20
C LYS A 146 -15.75 4.33 -4.42
N VAL A 147 -16.67 5.20 -4.84
CA VAL A 147 -17.58 4.94 -5.96
C VAL A 147 -16.82 4.82 -7.27
N GLU A 148 -15.87 5.74 -7.51
CA GLU A 148 -15.03 5.75 -8.70
C GLU A 148 -14.13 4.51 -8.77
N ALA A 149 -13.53 4.11 -7.66
CA ALA A 149 -12.70 2.91 -7.58
C ALA A 149 -13.48 1.63 -7.89
N ILE A 150 -14.71 1.51 -7.37
CA ILE A 150 -15.60 0.37 -7.67
C ILE A 150 -15.99 0.39 -9.15
N ALA A 151 -16.38 1.54 -9.69
CA ALA A 151 -16.76 1.68 -11.10
C ALA A 151 -15.59 1.30 -12.04
N LEU A 152 -14.36 1.66 -11.69
CA LEU A 152 -13.16 1.26 -12.43
C LEU A 152 -12.99 -0.26 -12.46
N LEU A 153 -13.14 -0.93 -11.31
CA LEU A 153 -13.03 -2.39 -11.20
C LEU A 153 -14.17 -3.12 -11.91
N ASP A 154 -15.40 -2.59 -11.83
CA ASP A 154 -16.57 -3.15 -12.53
C ASP A 154 -16.36 -3.09 -14.04
N LYS A 155 -15.94 -1.93 -14.57
CA LYS A 155 -15.60 -1.79 -15.99
C LYS A 155 -14.49 -2.75 -16.44
N TYR A 156 -13.48 -2.98 -15.60
CA TYR A 156 -12.41 -3.92 -15.91
C TYR A 156 -12.91 -5.37 -15.93
N LEU A 157 -13.72 -5.77 -14.95
CA LEU A 157 -14.33 -7.10 -14.87
C LEU A 157 -15.31 -7.37 -16.03
N GLU A 158 -16.03 -6.36 -16.50
CA GLU A 158 -16.88 -6.42 -17.70
C GLU A 158 -16.03 -6.67 -18.96
N ASN A 159 -14.92 -5.94 -19.13
CA ASN A 159 -14.04 -6.08 -20.28
C ASN A 159 -13.31 -7.45 -20.33
N ILE A 160 -13.02 -8.03 -19.18
CA ILE A 160 -12.45 -9.38 -19.07
C ILE A 160 -13.48 -10.43 -19.49
N GLY A 161 -14.77 -10.24 -19.20
CA GLY A 161 -15.83 -11.24 -19.44
C GLY A 161 -15.63 -12.53 -18.62
N ASP A 162 -16.18 -13.65 -19.10
CA ASP A 162 -16.11 -14.97 -18.44
C ASP A 162 -14.76 -15.69 -18.62
N ARG A 163 -13.64 -14.96 -18.63
CA ARG A 163 -12.30 -15.57 -18.59
C ARG A 163 -12.10 -16.35 -17.27
N GLU A 164 -11.12 -17.25 -17.26
CA GLU A 164 -10.76 -18.11 -16.12
C GLU A 164 -10.84 -17.37 -14.77
N ASP A 165 -11.42 -18.04 -13.76
CA ASP A 165 -11.71 -17.47 -12.44
C ASP A 165 -10.49 -16.79 -11.81
N ASP A 166 -9.28 -17.35 -12.04
CA ASP A 166 -8.02 -16.85 -11.50
C ASP A 166 -7.71 -15.38 -11.87
N ILE A 167 -8.09 -14.94 -13.08
CA ILE A 167 -7.88 -13.55 -13.54
C ILE A 167 -8.91 -12.61 -12.91
N ARG A 168 -10.10 -13.12 -12.56
CA ARG A 168 -11.18 -12.32 -11.97
C ARG A 168 -11.02 -12.19 -10.46
N LEU A 169 -10.29 -13.10 -9.81
CA LEU A 169 -10.15 -13.15 -8.36
C LEU A 169 -9.54 -11.86 -7.77
N PRO A 170 -8.37 -11.35 -8.20
CA PRO A 170 -7.76 -10.18 -7.57
C PRO A 170 -8.64 -8.92 -7.65
N PRO A 171 -9.22 -8.55 -8.82
CA PRO A 171 -10.13 -7.41 -8.91
C PRO A 171 -11.42 -7.60 -8.11
N SER A 172 -11.98 -8.81 -8.08
CA SER A 172 -13.20 -9.10 -7.32
C SER A 172 -12.98 -8.98 -5.81
N VAL A 173 -11.83 -9.46 -5.32
CA VAL A 173 -11.43 -9.32 -3.91
C VAL A 173 -11.21 -7.86 -3.55
N MET A 174 -10.47 -7.10 -4.37
CA MET A 174 -10.23 -5.68 -4.11
C MET A 174 -11.54 -4.87 -4.11
N ARG A 175 -12.42 -5.13 -5.09
CA ARG A 175 -13.76 -4.54 -5.16
C ARG A 175 -14.56 -4.80 -3.89
N ARG A 176 -14.59 -6.06 -3.43
CA ARG A 176 -15.28 -6.46 -2.20
C ARG A 176 -14.71 -5.72 -0.99
N ARG A 177 -13.38 -5.64 -0.85
CA ARG A 177 -12.72 -4.93 0.25
C ARG A 177 -13.07 -3.45 0.27
N ILE A 178 -13.00 -2.76 -0.88
CA ILE A 178 -13.39 -1.35 -1.01
C ILE A 178 -14.87 -1.16 -0.64
N SER A 179 -15.74 -2.09 -1.04
CA SER A 179 -17.17 -2.06 -0.72
C SER A 179 -17.47 -2.28 0.77
N GLU A 180 -16.87 -3.29 1.38
CA GLU A 180 -17.09 -3.69 2.79
C GLU A 180 -16.39 -2.76 3.79
N ARG A 181 -15.41 -1.98 3.34
CA ARG A 181 -14.70 -1.01 4.16
C ARG A 181 -15.70 -0.04 4.78
N ARG A 182 -15.86 -0.15 6.10
CA ARG A 182 -16.63 0.80 6.90
C ARG A 182 -15.87 2.11 6.86
N THR A 183 -16.52 3.19 6.41
CA THR A 183 -16.02 4.54 6.63
C THR A 183 -16.08 4.80 8.14
N GLY A 184 -15.06 4.35 8.88
CA GLY A 184 -14.86 4.74 10.26
C GLY A 184 -14.80 6.27 10.37
N ILE A 185 -14.96 6.79 11.58
CA ILE A 185 -14.89 8.23 11.87
C ILE A 185 -13.54 8.75 11.37
N SER A 186 -13.51 9.23 10.13
CA SER A 186 -12.37 9.97 9.58
C SER A 186 -12.23 11.18 10.48
N TYR A 187 -11.12 11.28 11.21
CA TYR A 187 -10.71 12.57 11.75
C TYR A 187 -10.70 13.54 10.56
N ARG A 188 -11.63 14.50 10.59
CA ARG A 188 -11.79 15.58 9.61
C ARG A 188 -10.42 16.10 9.24
N GLY A 189 -10.02 15.81 8.01
CA GLY A 189 -8.70 16.07 7.48
C GLY A 189 -8.64 15.46 6.09
N ASP A 190 -9.37 16.10 5.16
CA ASP A 190 -9.26 15.93 3.70
C ASP A 190 -7.90 16.41 3.15
N THR A 191 -6.96 16.76 4.03
CA THR A 191 -5.59 17.10 3.65
C THR A 191 -4.83 15.83 3.31
N GLU A 192 -4.18 15.86 2.16
CA GLU A 192 -3.27 14.81 1.68
C GLU A 192 -2.24 14.45 2.76
N PHE A 193 -2.06 13.15 2.99
CA PHE A 193 -1.09 12.65 3.96
C PHE A 193 0.33 12.79 3.38
N MET A 194 1.08 13.78 3.86
CA MET A 194 2.38 14.16 3.32
C MET A 194 3.49 14.05 4.38
N GLY A 195 4.73 13.83 3.93
CA GLY A 195 5.94 13.92 4.79
C GLY A 195 6.13 12.74 5.75
N ARG A 196 5.60 11.55 5.41
CA ARG A 196 5.69 10.31 6.19
C ARG A 196 5.97 9.08 5.33
N ALA A 197 6.58 9.26 4.15
CA ALA A 197 6.83 8.20 3.19
C ALA A 197 7.70 7.07 3.77
N SER A 198 8.77 7.43 4.47
CA SER A 198 9.69 6.49 5.15
C SER A 198 8.98 5.64 6.21
N THR A 199 8.14 6.29 7.02
CA THR A 199 7.32 5.64 8.05
C THR A 199 6.29 4.68 7.44
N MET A 200 5.60 5.10 6.39
CA MET A 200 4.65 4.24 5.69
C MET A 200 5.34 3.07 5.00
N GLU A 201 6.48 3.30 4.36
CA GLU A 201 7.28 2.25 3.72
C GLU A 201 7.69 1.17 4.73
N PHE A 202 8.14 1.60 5.92
CA PHE A 202 8.41 0.67 7.02
C PHE A 202 7.16 -0.10 7.47
N LEU A 203 6.05 0.60 7.74
CA LEU A 203 4.81 -0.04 8.22
C LEU A 203 4.19 -0.99 7.19
N THR A 204 4.20 -0.62 5.91
CA THR A 204 3.72 -1.50 4.83
C THR A 204 4.61 -2.73 4.69
N THR A 205 5.93 -2.60 4.89
CA THR A 205 6.86 -3.74 4.87
C THR A 205 6.55 -4.72 5.99
N VAL A 206 6.45 -4.26 7.25
CA VAL A 206 6.13 -5.16 8.38
C VAL A 206 4.74 -5.78 8.26
N LEU A 207 3.78 -5.11 7.60
CA LEU A 207 2.49 -5.72 7.28
C LEU A 207 2.65 -6.90 6.32
N GLN A 208 3.47 -6.78 5.27
CA GLN A 208 3.66 -7.89 4.33
C GLN A 208 4.26 -9.12 5.02
N HIS A 209 5.21 -8.92 5.94
CA HIS A 209 5.74 -10.00 6.79
C HIS A 209 4.65 -10.61 7.67
N ALA A 210 3.87 -9.79 8.38
CA ALA A 210 2.78 -10.27 9.21
C ALA A 210 1.74 -11.09 8.41
N ARG A 211 1.45 -10.70 7.17
CA ARG A 211 0.51 -11.44 6.31
C ARG A 211 0.95 -12.87 6.00
N VAL A 212 2.25 -13.15 5.99
CA VAL A 212 2.81 -14.49 5.75
C VAL A 212 3.12 -15.27 7.03
N GLY A 213 2.68 -14.75 8.19
CA GLY A 213 2.89 -15.40 9.49
C GLY A 213 4.16 -14.95 10.21
N GLU A 214 4.90 -14.00 9.64
CA GLU A 214 6.06 -13.35 10.27
C GLU A 214 5.62 -12.03 10.92
N GLY A 215 4.75 -12.14 11.93
CA GLY A 215 4.24 -10.98 12.66
C GLY A 215 5.31 -10.28 13.49
N GLY A 216 4.90 -9.23 14.19
CA GLY A 216 5.85 -8.40 14.93
C GLY A 216 5.19 -7.31 15.74
N THR A 217 6.02 -6.63 16.54
CA THR A 217 5.59 -5.48 17.34
C THR A 217 6.36 -4.24 16.90
N VAL A 218 5.64 -3.15 16.66
CA VAL A 218 6.20 -1.83 16.41
C VAL A 218 5.76 -0.88 17.52
N VAL A 219 6.72 -0.26 18.19
CA VAL A 219 6.46 0.83 19.14
C VAL A 219 6.76 2.15 18.46
N MET A 220 5.72 2.95 18.25
CA MET A 220 5.80 4.28 17.66
C MET A 220 5.83 5.34 18.75
N SER A 221 6.98 6.01 18.90
CA SER A 221 7.19 7.05 19.91
C SER A 221 7.21 8.43 19.28
N GLY A 222 6.82 9.46 20.04
CA GLY A 222 6.92 10.86 19.61
C GLY A 222 6.06 11.80 20.45
N PRO A 223 6.24 13.12 20.35
CA PRO A 223 5.50 14.09 21.15
C PRO A 223 4.01 14.08 20.82
N ALA A 224 3.20 14.67 21.70
CA ALA A 224 1.78 14.88 21.44
C ALA A 224 1.59 15.73 20.15
N GLY A 225 0.60 15.37 19.32
CA GLY A 225 0.29 16.11 18.10
C GLY A 225 1.23 15.86 16.90
N ILE A 226 2.30 15.07 17.03
CA ILE A 226 3.24 14.77 15.91
C ILE A 226 2.62 13.97 14.75
N GLY A 227 1.39 13.46 14.94
CA GLY A 227 0.63 12.73 13.92
C GLY A 227 0.62 11.21 14.05
N LYS A 228 1.06 10.62 15.18
CA LYS A 228 1.02 9.14 15.41
C LYS A 228 -0.35 8.54 15.06
N SER A 229 -1.42 9.13 15.58
CA SER A 229 -2.77 8.64 15.34
C SER A 229 -3.19 8.74 13.87
N ARG A 230 -2.72 9.77 13.14
CA ARG A 230 -2.97 9.91 11.70
C ARG A 230 -2.18 8.90 10.88
N VAL A 231 -0.94 8.58 11.26
CA VAL A 231 -0.16 7.50 10.64
C VAL A 231 -0.90 6.16 10.81
N LEU A 232 -1.37 5.84 12.02
CA LEU A 232 -2.14 4.62 12.26
C LEU A 232 -3.46 4.58 11.48
N ASP A 233 -4.14 5.72 11.34
CA ASP A 233 -5.33 5.81 10.50
C ASP A 233 -4.99 5.46 9.04
N GLU A 234 -4.03 6.16 8.43
CA GLU A 234 -3.67 5.92 7.03
C GLU A 234 -3.12 4.51 6.79
N PHE A 235 -2.33 3.98 7.72
CA PHE A 235 -1.86 2.61 7.67
C PHE A 235 -3.00 1.59 7.82
N GLY A 236 -3.95 1.83 8.72
CA GLY A 236 -5.12 0.98 8.89
C GLY A 236 -5.97 0.93 7.62
N LYS A 237 -6.21 2.08 6.99
CA LYS A 237 -6.90 2.19 5.69
C LYS A 237 -6.23 1.34 4.61
N PHE A 238 -4.91 1.39 4.53
CA PHE A 238 -4.12 0.56 3.62
C PHE A 238 -4.23 -0.93 3.98
N GLY A 239 -4.07 -1.28 5.26
CA GLY A 239 -4.12 -2.65 5.74
C GLY A 239 -5.46 -3.34 5.45
N GLU A 240 -6.58 -2.64 5.60
CA GLU A 240 -7.92 -3.15 5.23
C GLU A 240 -8.00 -3.51 3.74
N LEU A 241 -7.44 -2.68 2.86
CA LEU A 241 -7.39 -2.95 1.42
C LEU A 241 -6.45 -4.10 1.08
N GLN A 242 -5.41 -4.31 1.88
CA GLN A 242 -4.53 -5.48 1.81
C GLN A 242 -5.16 -6.75 2.42
N GLY A 243 -6.33 -6.64 3.04
CA GLY A 243 -7.09 -7.76 3.60
C GLY A 243 -6.77 -8.08 5.06
N ALA A 244 -6.10 -7.16 5.77
CA ALA A 244 -5.91 -7.27 7.20
C ALA A 244 -7.14 -6.75 7.96
N ARG A 245 -7.43 -7.36 9.09
CA ARG A 245 -8.41 -6.85 10.06
C ARG A 245 -7.72 -5.88 11.01
N ILE A 246 -8.22 -4.64 11.05
CA ILE A 246 -7.69 -3.60 11.93
C ILE A 246 -8.53 -3.54 13.21
N GLU A 247 -7.90 -3.78 14.35
CA GLU A 247 -8.50 -3.55 15.67
C GLU A 247 -7.73 -2.44 16.37
N ARG A 248 -8.41 -1.31 16.62
CA ARG A 248 -7.80 -0.16 17.28
C ARG A 248 -8.44 0.13 18.64
N LEU A 249 -7.62 0.27 19.66
CA LEU A 249 -7.98 0.55 21.04
C LEU A 249 -7.20 1.77 21.53
N PHE A 250 -7.78 2.51 22.47
CA PHE A 250 -7.18 3.71 23.04
C PHE A 250 -7.06 3.53 24.54
N CYS A 251 -5.84 3.60 25.07
CA CYS A 251 -5.60 3.61 26.51
C CYS A 251 -5.82 5.03 27.04
N ARG A 252 -6.61 5.16 28.10
CA ARG A 252 -6.95 6.42 28.75
C ARG A 252 -6.42 6.41 30.17
N ALA A 253 -6.22 7.60 30.74
CA ALA A 253 -5.74 7.70 32.12
C ALA A 253 -6.60 6.93 33.14
N SER A 254 -7.91 6.80 32.90
CA SER A 254 -8.83 5.99 33.72
C SER A 254 -8.57 4.49 33.67
N ASP A 255 -7.87 4.00 32.64
CA ASP A 255 -7.64 2.57 32.45
C ASP A 255 -6.58 2.02 33.42
N LEU A 256 -5.70 2.86 33.98
CA LEU A 256 -4.69 2.44 34.96
C LEU A 256 -5.27 1.66 36.15
N GLU A 257 -6.51 1.97 36.54
CA GLU A 257 -7.23 1.33 37.65
C GLU A 257 -8.22 0.25 37.19
N ARG A 258 -8.24 -0.07 35.89
CA ARG A 258 -9.11 -1.08 35.27
C ARG A 258 -8.27 -2.28 34.79
N PRO A 259 -8.06 -3.31 35.64
CA PRO A 259 -7.37 -4.53 35.25
C PRO A 259 -7.87 -5.12 33.94
N LEU A 260 -6.95 -5.49 33.04
CA LEU A 260 -7.27 -6.09 31.75
C LEU A 260 -8.10 -5.19 30.82
N SER A 261 -8.09 -3.86 31.02
CA SER A 261 -8.86 -2.88 30.25
C SER A 261 -8.83 -3.12 28.73
N VAL A 262 -7.63 -3.30 28.17
CA VAL A 262 -7.40 -3.55 26.74
C VAL A 262 -8.15 -4.81 26.27
N PHE A 263 -8.09 -5.89 27.05
CA PHE A 263 -8.65 -7.18 26.67
C PHE A 263 -10.15 -7.30 26.96
N ILE A 264 -10.65 -6.56 27.96
CA ILE A 264 -12.09 -6.36 28.14
C ILE A 264 -12.66 -5.68 26.89
N ASP A 265 -12.01 -4.63 26.38
CA ASP A 265 -12.50 -3.91 25.20
C ASP A 265 -12.25 -4.64 23.87
N LEU A 266 -11.20 -5.46 23.80
CA LEU A 266 -10.84 -6.24 22.62
C LEU A 266 -11.72 -7.48 22.44
N SER A 267 -12.03 -8.20 23.53
CA SER A 267 -12.68 -9.51 23.46
C SER A 267 -14.01 -9.54 22.71
N PRO A 268 -14.95 -8.58 22.87
CA PRO A 268 -16.19 -8.58 22.09
C PRO A 268 -15.96 -8.41 20.59
N ARG A 269 -14.87 -7.75 20.20
CA ARG A 269 -14.51 -7.51 18.80
C ARG A 269 -13.91 -8.76 18.16
N LEU A 270 -13.01 -9.43 18.89
CA LEU A 270 -12.43 -10.71 18.44
C LEU A 270 -13.50 -11.78 18.28
N LEU A 271 -14.44 -11.87 19.24
CA LEU A 271 -15.54 -12.84 19.19
C LEU A 271 -16.55 -12.59 18.05
N GLN A 272 -16.50 -11.43 17.38
CA GLN A 272 -17.29 -11.14 16.17
C GLN A 272 -16.58 -11.56 14.88
N LEU A 273 -15.30 -11.94 14.95
CA LEU A 273 -14.54 -12.36 13.78
C LEU A 273 -14.87 -13.81 13.43
N ARG A 274 -14.81 -14.14 12.13
CA ARG A 274 -15.16 -15.46 11.61
C ARG A 274 -14.33 -16.58 12.23
N GLY A 275 -13.02 -16.37 12.40
CA GLY A 275 -12.14 -17.36 13.03
C GLY A 275 -12.55 -17.74 14.46
N ALA A 276 -13.20 -16.84 15.20
CA ALA A 276 -13.63 -17.11 16.57
C ALA A 276 -14.82 -18.08 16.68
N ILE A 277 -15.52 -18.38 15.57
CA ILE A 277 -16.66 -19.31 15.54
C ILE A 277 -16.22 -20.73 15.93
N GLY A 278 -14.98 -21.11 15.61
CA GLY A 278 -14.42 -22.44 15.90
C GLY A 278 -13.84 -22.59 17.30
N CYS A 279 -13.78 -21.52 18.10
CA CYS A 279 -13.21 -21.59 19.44
C CYS A 279 -14.07 -22.44 20.38
N ASN A 280 -13.42 -23.10 21.34
CA ASN A 280 -14.12 -23.90 22.33
C ASN A 280 -15.03 -23.03 23.24
N GLU A 281 -16.03 -23.66 23.86
CA GLU A 281 -17.02 -22.96 24.68
C GLU A 281 -16.40 -22.35 25.95
N ASP A 282 -15.37 -22.99 26.53
CA ASP A 282 -14.66 -22.52 27.72
C ASP A 282 -13.89 -21.21 27.47
N THR A 283 -13.29 -21.07 26.29
CA THR A 283 -12.58 -19.87 25.82
C THR A 283 -13.57 -18.75 25.59
N ILE A 284 -14.67 -19.03 24.87
CA ILE A 284 -15.72 -18.03 24.61
C ILE A 284 -16.34 -17.55 25.93
N SER A 285 -16.65 -18.45 26.86
CA SER A 285 -17.23 -18.11 28.16
C SER A 285 -16.25 -17.33 29.04
N SER A 286 -14.98 -17.71 29.06
CA SER A 286 -13.93 -17.00 29.80
C SER A 286 -13.76 -15.56 29.32
N LEU A 287 -13.79 -15.31 28.01
CA LEU A 287 -13.70 -13.96 27.44
C LEU A 287 -15.00 -13.15 27.62
N ARG A 288 -16.17 -13.79 27.56
CA ARG A 288 -17.44 -13.10 27.87
C ARG A 288 -17.52 -12.68 29.34
N ALA A 289 -16.97 -13.49 30.25
CA ALA A 289 -16.92 -13.18 31.68
C ALA A 289 -16.06 -11.94 32.00
N LEU A 290 -15.14 -11.54 31.12
CA LEU A 290 -14.40 -10.27 31.25
C LEU A 290 -15.31 -9.04 31.15
N ASN A 291 -16.42 -9.17 30.43
CA ASN A 291 -17.35 -8.08 30.15
C ASN A 291 -18.60 -8.09 31.03
N SER A 292 -18.86 -9.19 31.75
CA SER A 292 -19.99 -9.26 32.66
C SER A 292 -19.72 -8.41 33.89
N THR A 293 -20.40 -7.27 34.00
CA THR A 293 -20.43 -6.41 35.20
C THR A 293 -21.04 -7.09 36.43
N GLU A 294 -21.62 -8.27 36.25
CA GLU A 294 -22.13 -9.12 37.32
C GLU A 294 -21.03 -10.03 37.88
N LYS A 295 -20.13 -9.46 38.67
CA LYS A 295 -19.56 -10.15 39.84
C LYS A 295 -18.96 -9.13 40.81
N THR A 296 -19.73 -8.93 41.86
CA THR A 296 -19.46 -8.29 43.14
C THR A 296 -17.98 -8.25 43.50
N HIS A 297 -17.54 -7.07 43.94
CA HIS A 297 -16.27 -6.83 44.64
C HIS A 297 -16.21 -7.60 45.97
N THR A 298 -16.19 -8.93 46.00
CA THR A 298 -15.92 -9.71 47.21
C THR A 298 -15.75 -11.17 46.85
N GLU A 299 -14.52 -11.63 46.62
CA GLU A 299 -13.94 -12.83 47.26
C GLU A 299 -12.52 -13.14 46.76
N VAL A 300 -11.59 -12.93 47.69
CA VAL A 300 -10.41 -13.73 48.03
C VAL A 300 -9.33 -13.99 46.96
N VAL A 301 -8.23 -13.27 47.16
CA VAL A 301 -6.78 -13.47 46.89
C VAL A 301 -6.29 -14.82 46.32
N THR A 302 -7.02 -15.93 46.43
CA THR A 302 -6.72 -17.26 45.85
C THR A 302 -7.21 -17.43 44.40
N GLU A 303 -8.23 -16.70 43.94
CA GLU A 303 -8.72 -16.78 42.54
C GLU A 303 -7.86 -15.99 41.54
N LYS A 304 -7.10 -14.98 41.99
CA LYS A 304 -6.31 -14.11 41.11
C LYS A 304 -5.18 -14.84 40.37
N GLU A 305 -4.63 -15.91 40.95
CA GLU A 305 -3.56 -16.70 40.32
C GLU A 305 -4.08 -17.67 39.24
N LEU A 306 -5.33 -18.15 39.35
CA LEU A 306 -5.92 -19.09 38.37
C LEU A 306 -6.71 -18.37 37.27
N VAL A 307 -7.24 -17.18 37.55
CA VAL A 307 -8.04 -16.39 36.59
C VAL A 307 -7.16 -15.83 35.47
N TYR A 308 -5.95 -15.33 35.77
CA TYR A 308 -5.05 -14.79 34.75
C TYR A 308 -4.60 -15.84 33.71
N PRO A 309 -4.09 -17.02 34.09
CA PRO A 309 -3.71 -18.07 33.13
C PRO A 309 -4.88 -18.52 32.24
N ARG A 310 -6.10 -18.60 32.80
CA ARG A 310 -7.30 -18.97 32.03
C ARG A 310 -7.66 -17.91 31.00
N ILE A 311 -7.69 -16.63 31.40
CA ILE A 311 -7.97 -15.51 30.49
C ILE A 311 -6.90 -15.41 29.42
N ARG A 312 -5.63 -15.53 29.81
CA ARG A 312 -4.49 -15.58 28.90
C ARG A 312 -4.67 -16.67 27.86
N SER A 313 -4.92 -17.92 28.28
CA SER A 313 -5.12 -19.05 27.36
C SER A 313 -6.27 -18.76 26.41
N ALA A 314 -7.44 -18.38 26.94
CA ALA A 314 -8.62 -18.08 26.14
C ALA A 314 -8.37 -16.96 25.11
N LEU A 315 -7.64 -15.90 25.50
CA LEU A 315 -7.29 -14.81 24.60
C LEU A 315 -6.37 -15.29 23.46
N PHE A 316 -5.33 -16.05 23.79
CA PHE A 316 -4.38 -16.55 22.81
C PHE A 316 -5.05 -17.56 21.86
N ASP A 317 -5.92 -18.43 22.37
CA ASP A 317 -6.69 -19.38 21.56
C ASP A 317 -7.60 -18.67 20.55
N VAL A 318 -8.30 -17.60 20.96
CA VAL A 318 -9.09 -16.80 20.02
C VAL A 318 -8.21 -16.06 19.04
N LEU A 319 -7.10 -15.45 19.50
CA LEU A 319 -6.17 -14.73 18.63
C LEU A 319 -5.57 -15.65 17.57
N ASP A 320 -5.22 -16.88 17.95
CA ASP A 320 -4.71 -17.90 17.04
C ASP A 320 -5.74 -18.22 15.94
N ALA A 321 -6.96 -18.59 16.35
CA ALA A 321 -8.03 -18.93 15.43
C ALA A 321 -8.40 -17.78 14.46
N VAL A 322 -8.38 -16.53 14.93
CA VAL A 322 -8.65 -15.39 14.03
C VAL A 322 -7.46 -15.03 13.13
N CYS A 323 -6.23 -15.26 13.58
CA CYS A 323 -5.02 -15.05 12.79
C CYS A 323 -4.87 -16.12 11.69
N GLU A 324 -5.36 -17.34 11.90
CA GLU A 324 -5.39 -18.37 10.86
C GLU A 324 -6.24 -17.92 9.67
N GLU A 325 -7.44 -17.39 9.93
CA GLU A 325 -8.41 -16.90 8.93
C GLU A 325 -7.89 -15.67 8.18
N GLN A 326 -7.34 -14.67 8.88
CA GLN A 326 -6.86 -13.44 8.25
C GLN A 326 -5.81 -12.72 9.11
N PRO A 327 -4.92 -11.91 8.49
CA PRO A 327 -3.98 -11.09 9.23
C PRO A 327 -4.69 -10.07 10.13
N ILE A 328 -4.23 -9.93 11.37
CA ILE A 328 -4.75 -8.97 12.35
C ILE A 328 -3.71 -7.87 12.58
N VAL A 329 -4.14 -6.61 12.57
CA VAL A 329 -3.37 -5.48 13.09
C VAL A 329 -4.05 -4.98 14.36
N LEU A 330 -3.40 -5.17 15.51
CA LEU A 330 -3.87 -4.65 16.79
C LEU A 330 -3.11 -3.38 17.14
N SER A 331 -3.79 -2.24 17.03
CA SER A 331 -3.25 -0.92 17.35
C SER A 331 -3.70 -0.48 18.74
N LEU A 332 -2.74 -0.27 19.65
CA LEU A 332 -2.97 0.23 21.00
C LEU A 332 -2.42 1.67 21.08
N ASP A 333 -3.34 2.63 21.13
CA ASP A 333 -3.00 4.04 21.26
C ASP A 333 -2.68 4.40 22.72
N ASP A 334 -1.67 5.25 22.92
CA ASP A 334 -1.28 5.85 24.21
C ASP A 334 -0.99 4.83 25.33
N VAL A 335 -0.17 3.81 25.03
CA VAL A 335 0.11 2.66 25.93
C VAL A 335 0.74 3.00 27.28
N HIS A 336 1.19 4.24 27.48
CA HIS A 336 1.63 4.73 28.79
C HIS A 336 0.49 4.81 29.82
N TRP A 337 -0.76 4.82 29.37
CA TRP A 337 -1.95 4.75 30.25
C TRP A 337 -2.49 3.32 30.45
N MET A 338 -1.80 2.30 29.93
CA MET A 338 -2.24 0.91 30.02
C MET A 338 -2.13 0.38 31.45
N ASP A 339 -3.12 -0.39 31.90
CA ASP A 339 -3.05 -1.05 33.20
C ASP A 339 -1.93 -2.11 33.25
N PRO A 340 -1.28 -2.33 34.41
CA PRO A 340 -0.16 -3.25 34.52
C PRO A 340 -0.46 -4.70 34.13
N ILE A 341 -1.71 -5.16 34.29
CA ILE A 341 -2.09 -6.55 33.95
C ILE A 341 -2.24 -6.69 32.44
N SER A 342 -2.86 -5.73 31.77
CA SER A 342 -2.85 -5.67 30.30
C SER A 342 -1.43 -5.58 29.75
N GLY A 343 -0.58 -4.77 30.37
CA GLY A 343 0.83 -4.62 29.98
C GLY A 343 1.60 -5.94 29.96
N ARG A 344 1.36 -6.82 30.95
CA ARG A 344 1.96 -8.18 30.98
C ARG A 344 1.52 -9.03 29.79
N LEU A 345 0.22 -9.10 29.49
CA LEU A 345 -0.27 -9.85 28.34
C LEU A 345 0.20 -9.26 27.01
N VAL A 346 0.26 -7.94 26.88
CA VAL A 346 0.82 -7.29 25.68
C VAL A 346 2.30 -7.65 25.52
N HIS A 347 3.07 -7.68 26.61
CA HIS A 347 4.46 -8.14 26.58
C HIS A 347 4.57 -9.61 26.13
N GLU A 348 3.70 -10.50 26.62
CA GLU A 348 3.67 -11.89 26.15
C GLU A 348 3.28 -12.00 24.66
N LEU A 349 2.36 -11.15 24.20
CA LEU A 349 1.94 -11.09 22.80
C LEU A 349 3.07 -10.64 21.86
N THR A 350 4.04 -9.85 22.31
CA THR A 350 5.15 -9.41 21.43
C THR A 350 6.04 -10.57 20.97
N GLN A 351 6.21 -11.59 21.82
CA GLN A 351 6.94 -12.80 21.46
C GLN A 351 6.07 -13.73 20.62
N TRP A 352 4.81 -13.90 21.02
CA TRP A 352 3.86 -14.77 20.34
C TRP A 352 3.59 -14.31 18.90
N CYS A 353 3.43 -13.01 18.65
CA CYS A 353 3.09 -12.52 17.32
C CYS A 353 4.16 -12.83 16.24
N ARG A 354 5.41 -13.13 16.62
CA ARG A 354 6.53 -13.37 15.69
C ARG A 354 6.32 -14.54 14.73
N SER A 355 5.46 -15.49 15.09
CA SER A 355 5.12 -16.67 14.28
C SER A 355 3.64 -16.73 13.89
N HIS A 356 2.91 -15.62 14.02
CA HIS A 356 1.48 -15.55 13.73
C HIS A 356 1.20 -14.39 12.79
N LYS A 357 0.01 -14.38 12.17
CA LYS A 357 -0.42 -13.28 11.30
C LYS A 357 -0.90 -12.07 12.11
N LEU A 358 -0.13 -11.65 13.11
CA LEU A 358 -0.45 -10.55 14.02
C LEU A 358 0.64 -9.46 13.96
N LEU A 359 0.21 -8.23 13.68
CA LEU A 359 1.02 -7.02 13.82
C LEU A 359 0.51 -6.21 15.01
N LEU A 360 1.35 -6.04 16.03
CA LEU A 360 1.08 -5.18 17.17
C LEU A 360 1.66 -3.79 16.90
N LEU A 361 0.82 -2.75 16.94
CA LEU A 361 1.23 -1.35 16.85
C LEU A 361 0.96 -0.66 18.17
N LEU A 362 2.00 -0.23 18.86
CA LEU A 362 1.90 0.44 20.15
C LEU A 362 2.29 1.90 19.95
N THR A 363 1.50 2.86 20.44
CA THR A 363 1.94 4.27 20.42
C THR A 363 2.25 4.78 21.80
N LEU A 364 3.35 5.53 21.89
CA LEU A 364 3.86 6.09 23.13
C LEU A 364 4.13 7.58 22.95
N ARG A 365 3.82 8.36 23.98
CA ARG A 365 4.20 9.78 24.05
C ARG A 365 5.60 9.89 24.61
N THR A 366 6.47 10.69 24.00
CA THR A 366 7.80 11.00 24.54
C THR A 366 7.75 12.24 25.41
N ASP A 367 7.31 12.07 26.67
CA ASP A 367 7.32 13.11 27.70
C ASP A 367 8.37 12.77 28.80
N ALA A 368 8.83 13.73 29.60
CA ALA A 368 9.96 13.56 30.54
C ALA A 368 9.80 12.46 31.62
N ASN A 369 8.58 11.92 31.79
CA ASN A 369 8.23 10.88 32.77
C ASN A 369 7.80 9.55 32.10
N THR A 370 8.13 9.35 30.84
CA THR A 370 7.66 8.18 30.10
C THR A 370 8.49 6.95 30.43
N ILE A 371 7.80 5.82 30.63
CA ILE A 371 8.42 4.50 30.73
C ILE A 371 9.36 4.26 29.54
N SER A 372 10.54 3.70 29.81
CA SER A 372 11.48 3.31 28.76
C SER A 372 10.86 2.20 27.90
N ALA A 373 10.33 2.58 26.73
CA ALA A 373 9.70 1.64 25.80
C ALA A 373 10.58 0.42 25.49
N ARG A 374 11.90 0.65 25.41
CA ARG A 374 12.90 -0.38 25.13
C ARG A 374 13.12 -1.34 26.28
N GLU A 375 12.84 -0.92 27.52
CA GLU A 375 12.87 -1.82 28.68
C GLU A 375 11.62 -2.68 28.76
N VAL A 376 10.45 -2.11 28.42
CA VAL A 376 9.17 -2.85 28.48
C VAL A 376 9.00 -3.79 27.29
N TRP A 377 9.40 -3.36 26.09
CA TRP A 377 9.31 -4.15 24.87
C TRP A 377 10.65 -4.18 24.14
N PRO A 378 11.64 -4.93 24.68
CA PRO A 378 12.98 -5.00 24.10
C PRO A 378 12.98 -5.64 22.71
N ASP A 379 12.09 -6.61 22.48
CA ASP A 379 11.98 -7.34 21.21
C ASP A 379 11.15 -6.60 20.13
N ALA A 380 10.56 -5.45 20.46
CA ALA A 380 9.79 -4.66 19.51
C ALA A 380 10.70 -3.80 18.64
N THR A 381 10.26 -3.50 17.42
CA THR A 381 10.91 -2.48 16.59
C THR A 381 10.47 -1.10 17.04
N HIS A 382 11.42 -0.24 17.41
CA HIS A 382 11.14 1.11 17.91
C HIS A 382 11.25 2.12 16.77
N LEU A 383 10.14 2.80 16.46
CA LEU A 383 10.04 3.84 15.45
C LEU A 383 9.78 5.19 16.13
N GLU A 384 10.78 6.06 16.15
CA GLU A 384 10.61 7.42 16.66
C GLU A 384 10.15 8.34 15.53
N LEU A 385 8.97 8.92 15.67
CA LEU A 385 8.48 9.91 14.71
C LEU A 385 9.19 11.24 14.90
N GLN A 386 10.03 11.59 13.93
CA GLN A 386 10.64 12.90 13.84
C GLN A 386 9.63 13.95 13.33
N SER A 387 9.99 15.23 13.36
CA SER A 387 9.28 16.27 12.60
C SER A 387 9.17 15.87 11.13
N PHE A 388 8.13 16.32 10.43
CA PHE A 388 7.84 15.97 9.03
C PHE A 388 9.12 15.95 8.17
N ASP A 389 9.26 14.91 7.35
CA ASP A 389 10.33 14.82 6.35
C ASP A 389 10.22 16.08 5.48
N SER A 390 11.19 17.00 5.61
CA SER A 390 11.25 18.20 4.77
C SER A 390 11.38 17.73 3.33
N LYS A 391 10.48 18.17 2.45
CA LYS A 391 10.62 17.99 1.00
C LYS A 391 12.02 18.47 0.60
N THR A 392 12.91 17.54 0.28
CA THR A 392 14.06 17.78 -0.59
C THR A 392 13.64 17.57 -2.02
#